data_AF-A0A1V5QZD8-F1
#
_entry.id   AF-A0A1V5QZD8-F1
#
_cell.length_a   1.000
_cell.length_b   1.000
_cell.length_c   1.000
_cell.angle_alpha   90.00
_cell.angle_beta   90.00
_cell.angle_gamma   90.00
#
_symmetry.space_group_name_H-M   'P 1'
#
loop_
_entity.id
_entity.type
_entity.pdbx_description
1 polymer ?
#
loop_
_entity_poly.entity_id
_entity_poly.type
_entity_poly.pdbx_seq_one_letter_code
_entity_poly.pdbx_strand_id
1 'polypeptide(L)'
;MRFRTLLLPVYALAFALAALPAQGEELCAACRKLPQTKDLSTCKICGGMTNSGSFHHCMGCAERTMTCQRCETDLSPAEPAKELENPGTHTRRRWTYVHTVTHAGTRSEGHHGELSFAGQPVPEPGLNDFVATPWGRLYWVGRPPVLFGGHGWMPHPKPSQPVGKKVVPPLPAQVPAP
;
A
#
# COMPACT_ATOMS: atom_id res chain seq x y z
N MET A 1 64.64 -15.35 9.69
CA MET A 1 64.87 -14.21 10.60
C MET A 1 64.58 -12.92 9.83
N ARG A 2 63.88 -11.95 10.46
CA ARG A 2 63.65 -10.54 10.02
C ARG A 2 62.56 -10.37 8.94
N PHE A 3 61.58 -9.46 8.99
CA PHE A 3 61.18 -8.42 9.96
C PHE A 3 59.68 -8.09 9.70
N ARG A 4 58.99 -7.63 10.75
CA ARG A 4 57.63 -7.08 10.83
C ARG A 4 57.19 -6.20 9.66
N THR A 5 55.91 -6.28 9.27
CA THR A 5 55.10 -5.06 9.02
C THR A 5 53.66 -5.29 9.46
N LEU A 6 53.33 -4.68 10.61
CA LEU A 6 51.98 -4.49 11.12
C LEU A 6 51.33 -3.36 10.31
N LEU A 7 50.14 -3.58 9.76
CA LEU A 7 49.23 -2.53 9.32
C LEU A 7 47.79 -2.92 9.68
N LEU A 8 47.38 -2.51 10.88
CA LEU A 8 46.05 -1.97 11.16
C LEU A 8 46.19 -0.43 11.12
N PRO A 9 45.15 0.42 10.99
CA PRO A 9 43.70 0.16 10.97
C PRO A 9 42.92 1.00 9.91
N VAL A 10 41.71 0.61 9.51
CA VAL A 10 40.67 1.61 9.17
C VAL A 10 39.32 1.05 9.63
N TYR A 11 38.84 1.61 10.74
CA TYR A 11 37.45 1.51 11.17
C TYR A 11 36.55 2.14 10.10
N ALA A 12 35.98 1.33 9.20
CA ALA A 12 34.81 1.75 8.43
C ALA A 12 33.58 1.55 9.32
N LEU A 13 33.32 2.54 10.18
CA LEU A 13 32.05 2.65 10.88
C LEU A 13 30.98 2.98 9.83
N ALA A 14 30.44 1.94 9.20
CA ALA A 14 29.28 2.06 8.33
C ALA A 14 28.10 2.49 9.20
N PHE A 15 27.78 3.79 9.18
CA PHE A 15 26.48 4.28 9.62
C PHE A 15 25.43 3.67 8.70
N ALA A 16 24.88 2.53 9.11
CA ALA A 16 23.63 2.04 8.58
C ALA A 16 22.57 3.11 8.90
N LEU A 17 22.22 3.93 7.90
CA LEU A 17 20.97 4.69 7.91
C LEU A 17 19.85 3.66 8.01
N ALA A 18 19.42 3.37 9.24
CA ALA A 18 18.15 2.75 9.46
C ALA A 18 17.11 3.68 8.84
N ALA A 19 16.44 3.22 7.78
CA ALA A 19 15.23 3.85 7.27
C ALA A 19 14.22 3.85 8.42
N LEU A 20 14.17 4.94 9.19
CA LEU A 20 13.10 5.17 10.13
C LEU A 20 11.79 5.10 9.33
N PRO A 21 10.81 4.27 9.73
CA PRO A 21 9.53 4.27 9.05
C PRO A 21 8.98 5.69 9.11
N ALA A 22 8.55 6.23 7.97
CA ALA A 22 7.99 7.56 7.87
C ALA A 22 6.78 7.66 8.83
N GLN A 23 7.00 8.26 10.00
CA GLN A 23 5.94 8.41 10.99
C GLN A 23 4.98 9.53 10.54
N GLY A 24 3.67 9.28 10.55
CA GLY A 24 2.65 10.29 10.30
C GLY A 24 2.12 10.34 8.86
N GLU A 25 2.33 9.26 8.12
CA GLU A 25 1.87 9.10 6.74
C GLU A 25 0.38 8.66 6.69
N GLU A 26 -0.22 8.37 7.85
CA GLU A 26 -1.64 8.08 8.09
C GLU A 26 -2.44 9.30 8.56
N LEU A 27 -1.80 10.47 8.65
CA LEU A 27 -2.45 11.75 8.94
C LEU A 27 -2.36 12.64 7.71
N CYS A 28 -3.45 13.35 7.40
CA CYS A 28 -3.41 14.41 6.40
C CYS A 28 -2.54 15.58 6.89
N ALA A 29 -2.09 16.43 5.96
CA ALA A 29 -1.22 17.56 6.26
C ALA A 29 -1.80 18.53 7.32
N ALA A 30 -3.12 18.67 7.37
CA ALA A 30 -3.80 19.47 8.39
C ALA A 30 -3.73 18.80 9.77
N CYS A 31 -4.08 17.53 9.88
CA CYS A 31 -4.10 16.82 11.17
C CYS A 31 -2.71 16.56 11.74
N ARG A 32 -1.67 16.46 10.91
CA ARG A 32 -0.28 16.26 11.37
C ARG A 32 0.23 17.42 12.26
N LYS A 33 -0.34 18.61 12.09
CA LYS A 33 0.05 19.82 12.85
C LYS A 33 -0.72 19.97 14.16
N LEU A 34 -1.76 19.16 14.38
CA LEU A 34 -2.58 19.25 15.57
C LEU A 34 -1.93 18.48 16.72
N PRO A 35 -2.04 18.98 17.96
CA PRO A 35 -1.57 18.24 19.12
C PRO A 35 -2.32 16.91 19.22
N GLN A 36 -1.58 15.88 19.63
CA GLN A 36 -2.12 14.58 19.98
C GLN A 36 -2.38 14.55 21.49
N THR A 37 -3.45 13.89 21.89
CA THR A 37 -3.77 13.66 23.29
C THR A 37 -3.10 12.37 23.78
N LYS A 38 -2.74 12.33 25.07
CA LYS A 38 -2.00 11.20 25.68
C LYS A 38 -2.91 10.02 26.05
N ASP A 39 -4.22 10.22 26.08
CA ASP A 39 -5.19 9.15 26.24
C ASP A 39 -5.23 8.27 24.98
N LEU A 40 -5.83 7.09 25.11
CA LEU A 40 -6.08 6.18 23.99
C LEU A 40 -7.58 6.13 23.74
N SER A 41 -8.00 6.02 22.48
CA SER A 41 -9.39 5.78 22.09
C SER A 41 -9.55 4.41 21.43
N THR A 42 -10.78 4.10 21.05
CA THR A 42 -11.13 2.90 20.30
C THR A 42 -11.29 3.23 18.82
N CYS A 43 -10.70 2.40 17.96
CA CYS A 43 -10.87 2.47 16.52
C CYS A 43 -12.33 2.19 16.14
N LYS A 44 -12.97 3.12 15.42
CA LYS A 44 -14.37 2.99 14.95
C LYS A 44 -14.60 1.81 14.00
N ILE A 45 -13.55 1.26 13.39
CA ILE A 45 -13.67 0.22 12.35
C ILE A 45 -13.47 -1.19 12.92
N CYS A 46 -12.46 -1.40 13.76
CA CYS A 46 -12.11 -2.73 14.27
C CYS A 46 -12.22 -2.88 15.79
N GLY A 47 -12.55 -1.82 16.53
CA GLY A 47 -12.60 -1.86 18.00
C GLY A 47 -11.23 -1.94 18.68
N GLY A 48 -10.13 -1.99 17.93
CA GLY A 48 -8.77 -1.98 18.51
C GLY A 48 -8.39 -0.63 19.10
N MET A 49 -7.34 -0.60 19.92
CA MET A 49 -6.83 0.65 20.50
C MET A 49 -6.20 1.55 19.42
N THR A 50 -6.43 2.86 19.53
CA THR A 50 -5.64 3.88 18.82
C THR A 50 -4.44 4.28 19.66
N ASN A 51 -3.50 5.00 19.06
CA ASN A 51 -2.32 5.58 19.72
C ASN A 51 -2.57 7.00 20.27
N SER A 52 -3.79 7.55 20.12
CA SER A 52 -4.19 8.82 20.72
C SER A 52 -5.72 8.92 20.79
N GLY A 53 -6.24 9.51 21.87
CA GLY A 53 -7.67 9.77 22.05
C GLY A 53 -8.26 10.68 20.97
N SER A 54 -7.39 11.44 20.30
CA SER A 54 -7.75 12.29 19.17
C SER A 54 -8.03 11.53 17.87
N PHE A 55 -7.80 10.21 17.80
CA PHE A 55 -7.95 9.44 16.56
C PHE A 55 -9.25 8.65 16.51
N HIS A 56 -9.84 8.58 15.32
CA HIS A 56 -11.02 7.78 14.99
C HIS A 56 -10.67 6.37 14.52
N HIS A 57 -9.49 6.19 13.93
CA HIS A 57 -9.04 4.90 13.40
C HIS A 57 -7.64 4.58 13.91
N CYS A 58 -7.38 3.30 14.18
CA CYS A 58 -6.01 2.85 14.39
C CYS A 58 -5.21 2.94 13.08
N MET A 59 -3.88 3.00 13.18
CA MET A 59 -2.96 2.97 12.01
C MET A 59 -3.33 1.83 11.05
N GLY A 60 -3.62 0.66 11.64
CA GLY A 60 -4.12 -0.55 11.00
C GLY A 60 -5.22 -0.30 9.97
N CYS A 61 -6.29 0.37 10.41
CA CYS A 61 -7.46 0.62 9.59
C CYS A 61 -7.26 1.82 8.66
N ALA A 62 -6.58 2.88 9.11
CA ALA A 62 -6.32 4.07 8.31
C ALA A 62 -5.53 3.77 7.04
N GLU A 63 -4.48 2.94 7.12
CA GLU A 63 -3.73 2.50 5.93
C GLU A 63 -4.57 1.61 5.00
N ARG A 64 -5.45 0.77 5.56
CA ARG A 64 -6.32 -0.15 4.80
C ARG A 64 -7.38 0.59 4.00
N THR A 65 -7.95 1.64 4.58
CA THR A 65 -9.00 2.45 3.95
C THR A 65 -8.44 3.63 3.15
N MET A 66 -7.13 3.88 3.28
CA MET A 66 -6.45 5.08 2.79
C MET A 66 -7.14 6.36 3.27
N THR A 67 -7.38 6.45 4.58
CA THR A 67 -8.03 7.62 5.20
C THR A 67 -7.25 8.10 6.41
N CYS A 68 -7.31 9.40 6.69
CA CYS A 68 -6.69 10.02 7.85
C CYS A 68 -7.21 9.40 9.16
N GLN A 69 -6.31 9.02 10.07
CA GLN A 69 -6.69 8.45 11.38
C GLN A 69 -7.59 9.38 12.20
N ARG A 70 -7.46 10.70 12.02
CA ARG A 70 -8.15 11.72 12.82
C ARG A 70 -9.42 12.24 12.20
N CYS A 71 -9.44 12.49 10.89
CA CYS A 71 -10.55 13.20 10.23
C CYS A 71 -11.14 12.44 9.05
N GLU A 72 -10.71 11.19 8.81
CA GLU A 72 -11.27 10.29 7.79
C GLU A 72 -11.13 10.80 6.34
N THR A 73 -10.44 11.92 6.12
CA THR A 73 -10.11 12.46 4.79
C THR A 73 -9.31 11.45 3.98
N ASP A 74 -9.67 11.28 2.71
CA ASP A 74 -8.98 10.38 1.78
C ASP A 74 -7.50 10.80 1.63
N LEU A 75 -6.61 9.82 1.75
CA LEU A 75 -5.15 9.99 1.62
C LEU A 75 -4.61 9.38 0.34
N SER A 76 -5.45 8.76 -0.49
CA SER A 76 -5.01 8.21 -1.76
C SER A 76 -4.67 9.34 -2.75
N PRO A 77 -3.56 9.18 -3.50
CA PRO A 77 -3.27 10.07 -4.63
C PRO A 77 -4.43 10.15 -5.62
N ALA A 78 -4.64 11.32 -6.22
CA ALA A 78 -5.68 11.52 -7.22
C ALA A 78 -5.41 10.71 -8.50
N GLU A 79 -4.14 10.67 -8.92
CA GLU A 79 -3.68 9.95 -10.11
C GLU A 79 -2.86 8.72 -9.71
N PRO A 80 -2.86 7.66 -10.55
CA PRO A 80 -2.03 6.49 -10.30
C PRO A 80 -0.55 6.84 -10.35
N ALA A 81 0.24 6.16 -9.50
CA ALA A 81 1.69 6.33 -9.50
C ALA A 81 2.30 5.74 -10.77
N LYS A 82 3.11 6.53 -11.47
CA LYS A 82 3.82 6.12 -12.69
C LYS A 82 4.68 4.86 -12.52
N GLU A 83 5.14 4.59 -11.30
CA GLU A 83 5.92 3.38 -11.01
C GLU A 83 5.17 2.08 -11.35
N LEU A 84 3.83 2.09 -11.25
CA LEU A 84 2.97 0.95 -11.56
C LEU A 84 2.88 0.61 -13.05
N GLU A 85 3.41 1.46 -13.94
CA GLU A 85 3.54 1.16 -15.38
C GLU A 85 4.61 0.10 -15.64
N ASN A 86 5.59 -0.04 -14.73
CA ASN A 86 6.66 -1.01 -14.86
C ASN A 86 6.27 -2.35 -14.23
N PRO A 87 6.49 -3.49 -14.93
CA PRO A 87 6.27 -4.80 -14.34
C PRO A 87 7.17 -5.02 -13.12
N GLY A 88 6.65 -5.78 -12.16
CA GLY A 88 7.35 -6.11 -10.93
C GLY A 88 6.44 -6.07 -9.70
N THR A 89 7.08 -6.22 -8.54
CA THR A 89 6.42 -6.13 -7.24
C THR A 89 6.64 -4.74 -6.65
N HIS A 90 5.55 -4.05 -6.39
CA HIS A 90 5.50 -2.73 -5.78
C HIS A 90 4.96 -2.87 -4.36
N THR A 91 5.73 -2.43 -3.36
CA THR A 91 5.34 -2.51 -1.95
C THR A 91 5.37 -1.12 -1.32
N ARG A 92 4.27 -0.74 -0.65
CA ARG A 92 4.21 0.49 0.15
C ARG A 92 3.40 0.24 1.41
N ARG A 93 4.07 0.37 2.57
CA ARG A 93 3.52 -0.05 3.88
C ARG A 93 3.08 -1.53 3.82
N ARG A 94 1.83 -1.82 4.18
CA ARG A 94 1.24 -3.17 4.13
C ARG A 94 0.60 -3.50 2.78
N TRP A 95 0.65 -2.61 1.80
CA TRP A 95 0.16 -2.87 0.45
C TRP A 95 1.25 -3.50 -0.40
N THR A 96 0.87 -4.53 -1.15
CA THR A 96 1.71 -5.14 -2.18
C THR A 96 0.89 -5.26 -3.46
N TYR A 97 1.42 -4.74 -4.55
CA TYR A 97 0.87 -4.85 -5.90
C TYR A 97 1.88 -5.57 -6.80
N VAL A 98 1.45 -6.62 -7.49
CA VAL A 98 2.27 -7.38 -8.43
C VAL A 98 1.75 -7.11 -9.83
N HIS A 99 2.61 -6.59 -10.70
CA HIS A 99 2.31 -6.34 -12.11
C HIS A 99 3.13 -7.27 -12.98
N THR A 100 2.44 -8.10 -13.75
CA THR A 100 3.05 -9.04 -14.68
C THR A 100 2.68 -8.65 -16.10
N VAL A 101 3.64 -8.65 -17.01
CA VAL A 101 3.42 -8.44 -18.45
C VAL A 101 3.79 -9.72 -19.20
N THR A 102 2.87 -10.20 -20.04
CA THR A 102 3.06 -11.36 -20.91
C THR A 102 3.19 -10.90 -22.36
N HIS A 103 4.04 -11.57 -23.15
CA HIS A 103 4.25 -11.26 -24.57
C HIS A 103 4.54 -9.77 -24.86
N ALA A 104 5.39 -9.16 -24.03
CA ALA A 104 5.76 -7.75 -24.13
C ALA A 104 6.26 -7.38 -25.54
N GLY A 105 5.81 -6.23 -26.06
CA GLY A 105 6.16 -5.70 -27.38
C GLY A 105 5.40 -6.35 -28.53
N THR A 106 4.38 -7.17 -28.26
CA THR A 106 3.60 -7.84 -29.31
C THR A 106 2.14 -7.37 -29.30
N ARG A 107 1.42 -7.66 -30.39
CA ARG A 107 -0.04 -7.43 -30.48
C ARG A 107 -0.86 -8.20 -29.44
N SER A 108 -0.26 -9.21 -28.81
CA SER A 108 -0.87 -10.08 -27.82
C SER A 108 -0.34 -9.79 -26.41
N GLU A 109 0.22 -8.61 -26.19
CA GLU A 109 0.68 -8.18 -24.87
C GLU A 109 -0.47 -8.21 -23.86
N GLY A 110 -0.22 -8.81 -22.70
CA GLY A 110 -1.14 -8.88 -21.58
C GLY A 110 -0.55 -8.24 -20.34
N HIS A 111 -1.37 -7.51 -19.58
CA HIS A 111 -1.01 -6.96 -18.28
C HIS A 111 -1.90 -7.60 -17.22
N HIS A 112 -1.30 -8.10 -16.15
CA HIS A 112 -2.02 -8.71 -15.03
C HIS A 112 -1.59 -8.05 -13.73
N GLY A 113 -2.57 -7.62 -12.93
CA GLY A 113 -2.34 -6.96 -11.66
C GLY A 113 -2.96 -7.72 -10.51
N GLU A 114 -2.15 -8.03 -9.49
CA GLU A 114 -2.59 -8.65 -8.25
C GLU A 114 -2.39 -7.66 -7.10
N LEU A 115 -3.37 -7.57 -6.20
CA LEU A 115 -3.33 -6.64 -5.09
C LEU A 115 -3.53 -7.40 -3.79
N SER A 116 -2.70 -7.10 -2.80
CA SER A 116 -2.81 -7.64 -1.45
C SER A 116 -2.59 -6.55 -0.40
N PHE A 117 -3.23 -6.74 0.75
CA PHE A 117 -3.06 -5.90 1.92
C PHE A 117 -2.74 -6.78 3.12
N ALA A 118 -1.65 -6.45 3.82
CA ALA A 118 -1.12 -7.22 4.95
C ALA A 118 -0.94 -8.72 4.61
N GLY A 119 -0.47 -9.00 3.38
CA GLY A 119 -0.26 -10.37 2.88
C GLY A 119 -1.54 -11.13 2.51
N GLN A 120 -2.72 -10.52 2.65
CA GLN A 120 -4.00 -11.11 2.23
C GLN A 120 -4.42 -10.55 0.86
N PRO A 121 -4.79 -11.40 -0.11
CA PRO A 121 -5.26 -10.92 -1.41
C PRO A 121 -6.53 -10.09 -1.24
N VAL A 122 -6.63 -8.99 -1.97
CA VAL A 122 -7.86 -8.20 -2.00
C VAL A 122 -8.91 -8.98 -2.82
N PRO A 123 -10.10 -9.25 -2.27
CA PRO A 123 -11.15 -10.00 -2.96
C PRO A 123 -11.54 -9.34 -4.28
N GLU A 124 -11.97 -10.15 -5.24
CA GLU A 124 -12.41 -9.72 -6.56
C GLU A 124 -13.81 -9.09 -6.50
N PRO A 125 -13.95 -7.77 -6.73
CA PRO A 125 -15.23 -7.10 -6.66
C PRO A 125 -15.96 -7.07 -8.02
N GLY A 126 -16.94 -6.18 -8.16
CA GLY A 126 -17.57 -5.90 -9.44
C GLY A 126 -16.60 -5.25 -10.44
N LEU A 127 -16.92 -5.30 -11.72
CA LEU A 127 -16.12 -4.66 -12.75
C LEU A 127 -16.02 -3.15 -12.50
N ASN A 128 -14.82 -2.59 -12.65
CA ASN A 128 -14.45 -1.21 -12.37
C ASN A 128 -14.67 -0.75 -10.92
N ASP A 129 -15.04 -1.63 -9.99
CA ASP A 129 -14.92 -1.32 -8.55
C ASP A 129 -13.44 -1.07 -8.23
N PHE A 130 -13.17 -0.18 -7.28
CA PHE A 130 -11.82 0.29 -7.04
C PHE A 130 -11.42 0.26 -5.58
N VAL A 131 -10.13 0.13 -5.35
CA VAL A 131 -9.51 0.22 -4.03
C VAL A 131 -8.63 1.45 -4.00
N ALA A 132 -8.78 2.25 -2.95
CA ALA A 132 -7.86 3.34 -2.68
C ALA A 132 -6.56 2.76 -2.12
N THR A 133 -5.45 3.01 -2.78
CA THR A 133 -4.12 2.52 -2.38
C THR A 133 -3.14 3.67 -2.22
N PRO A 134 -1.95 3.42 -1.67
CA PRO A 134 -0.89 4.42 -1.62
C PRO A 134 -0.38 4.89 -3.00
N TRP A 135 -0.71 4.16 -4.07
CA TRP A 135 -0.38 4.49 -5.44
C TRP A 135 -1.53 5.15 -6.20
N GLY A 136 -2.63 5.49 -5.54
CA GLY A 136 -3.85 5.98 -6.16
C GLY A 136 -4.92 4.89 -6.22
N ARG A 137 -5.92 5.06 -7.08
CA ARG A 137 -7.00 4.09 -7.23
C ARG A 137 -6.57 2.95 -8.15
N LEU A 138 -6.78 1.71 -7.70
CA LEU A 138 -6.66 0.52 -8.54
C LEU A 138 -8.05 -0.06 -8.78
N TYR A 139 -8.36 -0.35 -10.04
CA TYR A 139 -9.67 -0.78 -10.51
C TYR A 139 -9.63 -2.26 -10.85
N TRP A 140 -10.64 -3.01 -10.43
CA TRP A 140 -10.79 -4.40 -10.85
C TRP A 140 -11.37 -4.45 -12.26
N VAL A 141 -10.58 -4.86 -13.24
CA VAL A 141 -11.00 -4.94 -14.66
C VAL A 141 -11.45 -6.34 -15.08
N GLY A 142 -11.56 -7.25 -14.12
CA GLY A 142 -12.00 -8.63 -14.29
C GLY A 142 -10.86 -9.62 -14.53
N ARG A 143 -11.20 -10.91 -14.53
CA ARG A 143 -10.29 -11.98 -14.91
C ARG A 143 -10.17 -12.07 -16.43
N PRO A 144 -9.02 -12.52 -16.97
CA PRO A 144 -8.87 -12.68 -18.41
C PRO A 144 -9.83 -13.74 -18.97
N PRO A 145 -10.71 -13.40 -19.93
CA PRO A 145 -11.25 -14.41 -20.86
C PRO A 145 -10.19 -14.83 -21.89
N VAL A 146 -9.15 -13.99 -22.08
CA VAL A 146 -8.03 -14.16 -23.02
C VAL A 146 -6.76 -13.58 -22.42
N LEU A 147 -5.58 -14.07 -22.83
CA LEU A 147 -4.29 -13.71 -22.22
C LEU A 147 -3.74 -12.30 -22.57
N PHE A 148 -4.41 -11.55 -23.45
CA PHE A 148 -3.98 -10.22 -23.90
C PHE A 148 -4.85 -9.09 -23.35
N GLY A 149 -4.31 -7.88 -23.23
CA GLY A 149 -4.96 -6.72 -22.59
C GLY A 149 -4.76 -6.66 -21.07
N GLY A 150 -5.39 -5.68 -20.42
CA GLY A 150 -5.30 -5.48 -18.96
C GLY A 150 -6.33 -6.30 -18.17
N HIS A 151 -5.87 -6.99 -17.13
CA HIS A 151 -6.65 -7.91 -16.29
C HIS A 151 -6.29 -7.79 -14.81
N GLY A 152 -7.22 -8.13 -13.92
CA GLY A 152 -7.02 -8.04 -12.48
C GLY A 152 -7.16 -6.61 -11.96
N TRP A 153 -6.28 -6.19 -11.05
CA TRP A 153 -6.22 -4.82 -10.53
C TRP A 153 -5.38 -3.92 -11.43
N MET A 154 -5.98 -2.89 -12.02
CA MET A 154 -5.30 -2.00 -12.97
C MET A 154 -5.31 -0.54 -12.51
N PRO A 155 -4.31 0.28 -12.88
CA PRO A 155 -4.28 1.72 -12.59
C PRO A 155 -5.41 2.52 -13.25
N HIS A 156 -6.00 1.97 -14.31
CA HIS A 156 -7.08 2.61 -15.07
C HIS A 156 -8.31 1.70 -15.12
N PRO A 157 -9.52 2.27 -15.08
CA PRO A 157 -10.75 1.50 -15.27
C PRO A 157 -10.85 1.02 -16.72
N LYS A 158 -11.65 -0.01 -16.95
CA LYS A 158 -12.03 -0.43 -18.29
C LYS A 158 -12.81 0.70 -18.98
N PRO A 159 -12.36 1.24 -20.13
CA PRO A 159 -12.95 2.45 -20.72
C PRO A 159 -14.42 2.32 -21.14
N SER A 160 -14.87 1.12 -21.47
CA SER A 160 -16.23 0.86 -21.96
C SER A 160 -17.29 0.71 -20.87
N GLN A 161 -16.93 0.90 -19.61
CA GLN A 161 -17.81 0.67 -18.45
C GLN A 161 -17.67 1.84 -17.47
N PRO A 162 -18.74 2.19 -16.73
CA PRO A 162 -18.65 3.24 -15.72
C PRO A 162 -17.69 2.85 -14.59
N VAL A 163 -17.21 3.85 -13.85
CA VAL A 163 -16.46 3.61 -12.61
C VAL A 163 -17.41 2.99 -11.57
N GLY A 164 -16.95 1.91 -10.92
CA GLY A 164 -17.68 1.22 -9.88
C GLY A 164 -17.55 1.87 -8.50
N LYS A 165 -17.85 1.13 -7.44
CA LYS A 165 -17.80 1.61 -6.05
C LYS A 165 -16.42 1.40 -5.43
N LYS A 166 -16.14 2.16 -4.36
CA LYS A 166 -14.98 1.93 -3.50
C LYS A 166 -15.14 0.62 -2.74
N VAL A 167 -14.11 -0.21 -2.78
CA VAL A 167 -13.99 -1.47 -2.04
C VAL A 167 -12.95 -1.28 -0.96
N VAL A 168 -13.26 -1.77 0.24
CA VAL A 168 -12.32 -1.79 1.35
C VAL A 168 -11.79 -3.22 1.47
N PRO A 169 -10.45 -3.43 1.49
CA PRO A 169 -9.90 -4.75 1.72
C PRO A 169 -10.43 -5.35 3.02
N PRO A 170 -10.58 -6.68 3.13
CA PRO A 170 -10.98 -7.32 4.36
C PRO A 170 -10.01 -6.97 5.50
N LEU A 171 -10.51 -7.02 6.74
CA LEU A 171 -9.60 -6.98 7.89
C LEU A 171 -8.69 -8.20 7.79
N PRO A 172 -7.36 -8.05 7.95
CA PRO A 172 -6.52 -9.21 8.09
C PRO A 172 -7.03 -10.02 9.28
N ALA A 173 -7.02 -11.36 9.15
CA ALA A 173 -7.35 -12.24 10.26
C ALA A 173 -6.51 -11.80 11.47
N GLN A 174 -7.16 -11.48 12.57
CA GLN A 174 -6.45 -11.17 13.80
C GLN A 174 -5.68 -12.43 14.17
N VAL A 175 -4.35 -12.39 14.13
CA VAL A 175 -3.55 -13.44 14.76
C VAL A 175 -3.91 -13.34 16.24
N PRO A 176 -4.55 -14.35 16.85
CA PRO A 176 -4.80 -14.32 18.28
C PRO A 176 -3.46 -14.09 18.97
N ALA A 177 -3.41 -13.14 19.90
CA ALA A 177 -2.24 -12.95 20.73
C ALA A 177 -1.89 -14.30 21.39
N PRO A 178 -0.61 -14.71 21.40
CA PRO A 178 -0.20 -15.97 22.02
C PRO A 178 -0.53 -16.00 23.51
#